data_AF-A0A925D0H0-F1
#
_entry.id   AF-A0A925D0H0-F1
#
_cell.length_a   1.000
_cell.length_b   1.000
_cell.length_c   1.000
_cell.angle_alpha   90.00
_cell.angle_beta   90.00
_cell.angle_gamma   90.00
#
_symmetry.space_group_name_H-M   'P 1'
#
loop_
_entity.id
_entity.type
_entity.pdbx_description
1 polymer ?
#
loop_
_entity_poly.entity_id
_entity_poly.type
_entity_poly.pdbx_seq_one_letter_code
_entity_poly.pdbx_strand_id
1 'polypeptide(L)'
;MRKIVLVLCILMSSYQLSAQKNPVAKGNYQLAARFSPTKLNKLVFSTAVDPHWLKKSDRFWYTYETPAGRKWYIVDPAKASKQEMFDNAKLASMLTMMVKDPFDAQHMSIENLKFIKDENTIQFEIKSSVEIEKKDSTKKPPVTTKEKKTYYFEYNLLTSALTELKEYEKPKTRPIWASISPDRKTVIFSKNNNLYWMDSANYVKALKNDEDSTIVENKLTTDGVDYYSFGGEGFGDTTVDKEKNKN
;
A
#
# COMPACT_ATOMS: atom_id res chain seq x y z
N MET A 1 60.16 4.39 68.31
CA MET A 1 59.82 3.81 66.99
C MET A 1 58.33 3.51 66.80
N ARG A 2 57.60 3.05 67.82
CA ARG A 2 56.17 2.69 67.74
C ARG A 2 55.21 3.81 67.27
N LYS A 3 55.50 5.09 67.57
CA LYS A 3 54.68 6.25 67.16
C LYS A 3 54.90 6.69 65.70
N ILE A 4 56.07 6.40 65.12
CA ILE A 4 56.41 6.76 63.73
C ILE A 4 55.74 5.77 62.77
N VAL A 5 55.71 4.48 63.13
CA VAL A 5 55.03 3.43 62.35
C VAL A 5 53.52 3.70 62.27
N LEU A 6 52.90 4.19 63.35
CA LEU A 6 51.48 4.51 63.39
C LEU A 6 51.10 5.72 62.50
N VAL A 7 51.96 6.73 62.40
CA VAL A 7 51.77 7.88 61.49
C VAL A 7 51.96 7.46 60.03
N LEU A 8 52.92 6.58 59.74
CA LEU A 8 53.16 6.08 58.39
C LEU A 8 51.99 5.21 57.88
N CYS A 9 51.36 4.41 58.76
CA CYS A 9 50.19 3.63 58.40
C CYS A 9 48.96 4.49 58.08
N ILE A 10 48.75 5.60 58.81
CA ILE A 10 47.61 6.51 58.55
C ILE A 10 47.80 7.28 57.23
N LEU A 11 49.04 7.63 56.87
CA LEU A 11 49.36 8.27 55.59
C LEU A 11 49.29 7.33 54.37
N MET A 12 49.43 6.01 54.56
CA MET A 12 49.24 5.04 53.48
C MET A 12 47.76 4.67 53.25
N SER A 13 46.88 4.83 54.24
CA SER A 13 45.44 4.52 54.09
C SER A 13 44.65 5.58 53.32
N SER A 14 45.19 6.79 53.08
CA SER A 14 44.50 7.86 52.34
C SER A 14 44.59 7.77 50.81
N TYR A 15 45.27 6.76 50.25
CA TYR A 15 45.49 6.63 48.80
C TYR A 15 44.61 5.61 48.07
N GLN A 16 43.61 4.98 48.73
CA GLN A 16 42.73 3.99 48.10
C GLN A 16 41.28 4.45 47.91
N LEU A 17 41.08 5.67 47.45
CA LEU A 17 39.79 6.09 46.85
C LEU A 17 40.01 6.72 45.46
N SER A 18 40.79 6.05 44.61
CA SER A 18 40.56 6.19 43.17
C SER A 18 39.30 5.41 42.83
N ALA A 19 38.13 6.00 43.10
CA ALA A 19 36.89 5.54 42.48
C ALA A 19 37.15 5.47 40.98
N GLN A 20 37.06 4.28 40.41
CA GLN A 20 37.17 4.07 38.97
C GLN A 20 36.01 4.84 38.33
N LYS A 21 36.25 6.11 37.98
CA LYS A 21 35.37 6.88 37.09
C LYS A 21 35.48 6.21 35.73
N ASN A 22 34.80 5.08 35.56
CA ASN A 22 34.46 4.60 34.23
C ASN A 22 33.71 5.79 33.61
N PRO A 23 34.26 6.48 32.59
CA PRO A 23 33.51 7.52 31.93
C PRO A 23 32.22 6.84 31.46
N VAL A 24 31.08 7.29 31.98
CA VAL A 24 29.78 6.84 31.50
C VAL A 24 29.83 7.14 30.00
N ALA A 25 29.94 6.09 29.18
CA ALA A 25 30.00 6.24 27.75
C ALA A 25 28.68 6.92 27.35
N LYS A 26 28.73 8.22 27.09
CA LYS A 26 27.56 8.96 26.62
C LYS A 26 27.16 8.27 25.32
N GLY A 27 26.01 7.61 25.34
CA GLY A 27 25.50 6.89 24.18
C GLY A 27 25.49 7.84 22.98
N ASN A 28 26.03 7.38 21.85
CA ASN A 28 26.01 8.17 20.63
C ASN A 28 24.59 8.10 20.02
N TYR A 29 23.66 8.85 20.59
CA TYR A 29 22.26 8.88 20.16
C TYR A 29 22.12 9.34 18.70
N GLN A 30 23.05 10.16 18.20
CA GLN A 30 23.07 10.56 16.78
C GLN A 30 23.36 9.38 15.87
N LEU A 31 24.29 8.50 16.25
CA LEU A 31 24.57 7.26 15.53
C LEU A 31 23.39 6.28 15.63
N ALA A 32 22.83 6.09 16.83
CA ALA A 32 21.65 5.24 17.03
C ALA A 32 20.45 5.72 16.20
N ALA A 33 20.25 7.04 16.10
CA ALA A 33 19.20 7.65 15.29
C ALA A 33 19.41 7.48 13.78
N ARG A 34 20.57 7.02 13.29
CA ARG A 34 20.75 6.60 11.88
C ARG A 34 20.14 5.22 11.62
N PHE A 35 20.08 4.38 12.66
CA PHE A 35 19.48 3.04 12.63
C PHE A 35 18.06 3.03 13.19
N SER A 36 17.38 4.19 13.21
CA SER A 36 15.96 4.22 13.55
C SER A 36 15.17 3.35 12.56
N PRO A 37 14.08 2.68 12.98
CA PRO A 37 13.27 1.86 12.09
C PRO A 37 12.85 2.60 10.81
N THR A 38 12.52 3.89 10.93
CA THR A 38 12.15 4.76 9.81
C THR A 38 13.26 4.98 8.77
N LYS A 39 14.53 5.02 9.19
CA LYS A 39 15.66 5.16 8.26
C LYS A 39 16.10 3.81 7.71
N LEU A 40 16.08 2.77 8.54
CA LEU A 40 16.32 1.40 8.10
C LEU A 40 15.32 0.96 7.04
N ASN A 41 14.03 1.27 7.20
CA ASN A 41 13.01 0.94 6.20
C ASN A 41 13.25 1.58 4.82
N LYS A 42 14.06 2.65 4.72
CA LYS A 42 14.46 3.24 3.43
C LYS A 42 15.67 2.57 2.80
N LEU A 43 16.39 1.74 3.56
CA LEU A 43 17.59 1.02 3.15
C LEU A 43 17.31 -0.49 2.96
N VAL A 44 16.24 -0.98 3.56
CA VAL A 44 15.78 -2.37 3.45
C VAL A 44 14.81 -2.45 2.27
N PHE A 45 15.24 -3.11 1.21
CA PHE A 45 14.44 -3.37 0.01
C PHE A 45 13.59 -4.64 0.20
N SER A 46 13.26 -5.36 -0.89
CA SER A 46 12.44 -6.57 -0.81
C SER A 46 13.12 -7.67 0.01
N THR A 47 12.51 -8.07 1.11
CA THR A 47 12.98 -9.19 1.97
C THR A 47 12.19 -10.48 1.75
N ALA A 48 11.03 -10.38 1.11
CA ALA A 48 10.17 -11.49 0.77
C ALA A 48 9.62 -11.33 -0.65
N VAL A 49 9.10 -12.43 -1.21
CA VAL A 49 8.41 -12.44 -2.49
C VAL A 49 6.91 -12.41 -2.22
N ASP A 50 6.21 -11.53 -2.93
CA ASP A 50 4.74 -11.47 -2.96
C ASP A 50 4.23 -12.01 -4.31
N PRO A 51 3.90 -13.32 -4.38
CA PRO A 51 3.56 -13.97 -5.65
C PRO A 51 2.14 -13.62 -6.11
N HIS A 52 2.04 -13.08 -7.32
CA HIS A 52 0.80 -12.80 -8.00
C HIS A 52 0.52 -13.87 -9.06
N TRP A 53 -0.37 -14.81 -8.73
CA TRP A 53 -0.73 -15.93 -9.59
C TRP A 53 -1.51 -15.48 -10.83
N LEU A 54 -1.17 -16.08 -11.97
CA LEU A 54 -1.88 -15.88 -13.23
C LEU A 54 -3.20 -16.67 -13.20
N LYS A 55 -4.19 -16.24 -13.99
CA LYS A 55 -5.57 -16.77 -13.88
C LYS A 55 -5.78 -18.09 -14.63
N LYS A 56 -5.03 -18.33 -15.70
CA LYS A 56 -5.19 -19.49 -16.59
C LYS A 56 -4.04 -20.48 -16.49
N SER A 57 -2.96 -20.14 -15.80
CA SER A 57 -1.79 -21.00 -15.64
C SER A 57 -1.24 -20.96 -14.21
N ASP A 58 -0.48 -21.99 -13.83
CA ASP A 58 0.24 -22.07 -12.55
C ASP A 58 1.49 -21.18 -12.52
N ARG A 59 1.59 -20.21 -13.44
CA ARG A 59 2.66 -19.22 -13.41
C ARG A 59 2.29 -18.12 -12.44
N PHE A 60 3.30 -17.48 -11.87
CA PHE A 60 3.09 -16.28 -11.07
C PHE A 60 4.15 -15.24 -11.40
N TRP A 61 3.85 -13.99 -11.13
CA TRP A 61 4.80 -12.90 -11.25
C TRP A 61 5.01 -12.23 -9.89
N TYR A 62 6.13 -11.55 -9.73
CA TYR A 62 6.42 -10.77 -8.53
C TYR A 62 7.34 -9.60 -8.84
N THR A 63 7.33 -8.60 -7.98
CA THR A 63 8.32 -7.52 -7.99
C THR A 63 9.40 -7.78 -6.95
N TYR A 64 10.62 -7.40 -7.26
CA TYR A 64 11.72 -7.47 -6.32
C TYR A 64 12.58 -6.23 -6.45
N GLU A 65 12.74 -5.52 -5.34
CA GLU A 65 13.52 -4.31 -5.25
C GLU A 65 14.88 -4.61 -4.61
N THR A 66 15.93 -4.06 -5.21
CA THR A 66 17.31 -4.18 -4.75
C THR A 66 17.95 -2.80 -4.83
N PRO A 67 19.18 -2.60 -4.31
CA PRO A 67 19.91 -1.34 -4.52
C PRO A 67 20.10 -0.95 -5.99
N ALA A 68 20.01 -1.90 -6.93
CA ALA A 68 20.10 -1.65 -8.37
C ALA A 68 18.77 -1.22 -9.02
N GLY A 69 17.69 -1.17 -8.24
CA GLY A 69 16.34 -0.82 -8.70
C GLY A 69 15.33 -1.97 -8.57
N ARG A 70 14.11 -1.68 -9.05
CA ARG A 70 12.98 -2.62 -9.04
C ARG A 70 12.92 -3.43 -10.33
N LYS A 71 12.80 -4.75 -10.19
CA LYS A 71 12.61 -5.67 -11.32
C LYS A 71 11.31 -6.44 -11.20
N TRP A 72 10.84 -6.89 -12.34
CA TRP A 72 9.59 -7.65 -12.51
C TRP A 72 9.93 -9.02 -13.05
N TYR A 73 9.54 -10.06 -12.33
CA TYR A 73 9.84 -11.44 -12.69
C TYR A 73 8.57 -12.21 -12.97
N ILE A 74 8.63 -13.11 -13.95
CA ILE A 74 7.64 -14.17 -14.16
C ILE A 74 8.30 -15.52 -13.92
N VAL A 75 7.59 -16.39 -13.21
CA VAL A 75 8.03 -17.72 -12.80
C VAL A 75 7.07 -18.75 -13.37
N ASP A 76 7.64 -19.80 -13.94
CA ASP A 76 6.94 -21.02 -14.33
C ASP A 76 7.43 -22.15 -13.41
N PRO A 77 6.65 -22.51 -12.37
CA PRO A 77 7.01 -23.57 -11.43
C PRO A 77 7.16 -24.94 -12.09
N ALA A 78 6.32 -25.26 -13.08
CA ALA A 78 6.35 -26.53 -13.78
C ALA A 78 7.66 -26.72 -14.57
N LYS A 79 8.23 -25.62 -15.08
CA LYS A 79 9.52 -25.61 -15.79
C LYS A 79 10.71 -25.24 -14.92
N ALA A 80 10.50 -24.99 -13.61
CA ALA A 80 11.50 -24.45 -12.71
C ALA A 80 12.26 -23.23 -13.28
N SER A 81 11.53 -22.35 -14.00
CA SER A 81 12.14 -21.23 -14.72
C SER A 81 11.72 -19.90 -14.12
N LYS A 82 12.67 -18.95 -14.08
CA LYS A 82 12.47 -17.57 -13.63
C LYS A 82 13.13 -16.64 -14.64
N GLN A 83 12.38 -15.65 -15.11
CA GLN A 83 12.88 -14.67 -16.09
C GLN A 83 12.33 -13.27 -15.80
N GLU A 84 13.05 -12.25 -16.25
CA GLU A 84 12.57 -10.86 -16.21
C GLU A 84 11.43 -10.71 -17.22
N MET A 85 10.35 -10.01 -16.83
CA MET A 85 9.18 -9.84 -17.69
C MET A 85 9.48 -8.97 -18.91
N PHE A 86 10.37 -7.99 -18.76
CA PHE A 86 10.74 -7.04 -19.80
C PHE A 86 12.08 -6.38 -19.47
N ASP A 87 12.70 -5.78 -20.47
CA ASP A 87 13.85 -4.90 -20.28
C ASP A 87 13.37 -3.53 -19.75
N ASN A 88 13.74 -3.23 -18.51
CA ASN A 88 13.38 -1.98 -17.84
C ASN A 88 13.88 -0.73 -18.59
N ALA A 89 15.09 -0.76 -19.14
CA ALA A 89 15.66 0.39 -19.85
C ALA A 89 14.92 0.63 -21.17
N LYS A 90 14.60 -0.45 -21.89
CA LYS A 90 13.78 -0.36 -23.10
C LYS A 90 12.38 0.17 -22.77
N LEU A 91 11.72 -0.35 -21.74
CA LEU A 91 10.38 0.11 -21.35
C LEU A 91 10.38 1.59 -20.92
N ALA A 92 11.34 2.00 -20.08
CA ALA A 92 11.46 3.38 -19.62
C ALA A 92 11.66 4.38 -20.78
N SER A 93 12.47 4.02 -21.78
CA SER A 93 12.67 4.86 -22.95
C SER A 93 11.40 5.00 -23.80
N MET A 94 10.66 3.90 -24.03
CA MET A 94 9.38 3.93 -24.73
C MET A 94 8.33 4.76 -23.99
N LEU A 95 8.24 4.63 -22.66
CA LEU A 95 7.35 5.43 -21.82
C LEU A 95 7.72 6.91 -21.88
N THR A 96 9.00 7.24 -21.77
CA THR A 96 9.49 8.63 -21.88
C THR A 96 9.14 9.24 -23.23
N MET A 97 9.28 8.46 -24.31
CA MET A 97 8.96 8.92 -25.66
C MET A 97 7.47 9.16 -25.88
N MET A 98 6.59 8.35 -25.28
CA MET A 98 5.14 8.51 -25.41
C MET A 98 4.55 9.58 -24.49
N VAL A 99 4.91 9.56 -23.21
CA VAL A 99 4.37 10.49 -22.20
C VAL A 99 5.01 11.88 -22.31
N LYS A 100 6.22 11.97 -22.91
CA LYS A 100 7.06 13.18 -22.95
C LYS A 100 7.51 13.67 -21.57
N ASP A 101 7.73 12.71 -20.66
CA ASP A 101 8.18 12.92 -19.27
C ASP A 101 9.31 11.92 -18.96
N PRO A 102 10.45 12.33 -18.37
CA PRO A 102 11.56 11.43 -18.12
C PRO A 102 11.22 10.35 -17.09
N PHE A 103 11.36 9.08 -17.48
CA PHE A 103 11.26 7.93 -16.57
C PHE A 103 12.62 7.26 -16.37
N ASP A 104 12.97 7.02 -15.11
CA ASP A 104 14.15 6.24 -14.73
C ASP A 104 13.83 4.74 -14.72
N ALA A 105 14.65 3.94 -15.41
CA ALA A 105 14.51 2.50 -15.53
C ALA A 105 14.64 1.75 -14.19
N GLN A 106 15.36 2.32 -13.21
CA GLN A 106 15.53 1.71 -11.89
C GLN A 106 14.35 1.97 -10.96
N HIS A 107 13.67 3.11 -11.13
CA HIS A 107 12.62 3.61 -10.24
C HIS A 107 11.29 3.87 -10.97
N MET A 108 10.89 2.98 -11.88
CA MET A 108 9.60 3.10 -12.57
C MET A 108 8.42 2.82 -11.61
N SER A 109 7.51 3.78 -11.52
CA SER A 109 6.29 3.68 -10.71
C SER A 109 5.16 2.98 -11.48
N ILE A 110 5.40 1.73 -11.89
CA ILE A 110 4.38 0.87 -12.50
C ILE A 110 3.39 0.45 -11.41
N GLU A 111 2.13 0.83 -11.57
CA GLU A 111 1.03 0.49 -10.66
C GLU A 111 0.00 -0.40 -11.36
N ASN A 112 -0.78 -1.14 -10.56
CA ASN A 112 -1.92 -1.94 -11.02
C ASN A 112 -1.63 -2.89 -12.20
N LEU A 113 -0.43 -3.47 -12.26
CA LEU A 113 -0.03 -4.42 -13.31
C LEU A 113 -0.93 -5.66 -13.31
N LYS A 114 -1.49 -5.98 -14.47
CA LYS A 114 -2.37 -7.13 -14.70
C LYS A 114 -2.07 -7.81 -16.02
N PHE A 115 -2.18 -9.14 -16.05
CA PHE A 115 -2.10 -9.90 -17.29
C PHE A 115 -3.45 -9.93 -18.02
N ILE A 116 -3.41 -9.71 -19.33
CA ILE A 116 -4.54 -9.73 -20.26
C ILE A 116 -4.20 -10.57 -21.50
N LYS A 117 -5.15 -10.74 -22.44
CA LYS A 117 -4.95 -11.38 -23.76
C LYS A 117 -4.15 -12.70 -23.66
N ASP A 118 -4.70 -13.64 -22.92
CA ASP A 118 -4.10 -14.97 -22.67
C ASP A 118 -2.69 -14.92 -22.07
N GLU A 119 -2.46 -13.93 -21.19
CA GLU A 119 -1.23 -13.81 -20.39
C GLU A 119 0.02 -13.44 -21.21
N ASN A 120 -0.16 -12.96 -22.44
CA ASN A 120 0.93 -12.49 -23.30
C ASN A 120 1.09 -10.97 -23.29
N THR A 121 0.15 -10.25 -22.70
CA THR A 121 0.16 -8.79 -22.61
C THR A 121 -0.10 -8.37 -21.17
N ILE A 122 0.67 -7.40 -20.69
CA ILE A 122 0.43 -6.75 -19.40
C ILE A 122 -0.24 -5.41 -19.63
N GLN A 123 -1.22 -5.09 -18.78
CA GLN A 123 -1.81 -3.77 -18.66
C GLN A 123 -1.34 -3.16 -17.34
N PHE A 124 -0.90 -1.91 -17.38
CA PHE A 124 -0.46 -1.20 -16.18
C PHE A 124 -0.75 0.30 -16.30
N GLU A 125 -0.65 1.00 -15.17
CA GLU A 125 -0.78 2.45 -15.10
C GLU A 125 0.51 3.10 -14.59
N ILE A 126 0.78 4.31 -15.06
CA ILE A 126 1.92 5.12 -14.64
C ILE A 126 1.49 6.57 -14.44
N LYS A 127 1.96 7.19 -13.36
CA LYS A 127 1.71 8.60 -13.06
C LYS A 127 2.82 9.45 -13.64
N SER A 128 2.47 10.48 -14.42
CA SER A 128 3.44 11.47 -14.89
C SER A 128 3.64 12.58 -13.86
N SER A 129 4.65 13.42 -14.09
CA SER A 129 4.91 14.64 -13.32
C SER A 129 3.86 15.74 -13.53
N VAL A 130 3.03 15.63 -14.57
CA VAL A 130 2.01 16.63 -14.94
C VAL A 130 0.83 16.55 -13.98
N GLU A 131 0.47 17.67 -13.36
CA GLU A 131 -0.73 17.78 -12.52
C GLU A 131 -1.96 18.14 -13.36
N ILE A 132 -3.07 17.45 -13.09
CA ILE A 132 -4.39 17.74 -13.64
C ILE A 132 -5.35 18.04 -12.49
N GLU A 133 -6.23 19.01 -12.71
CA GLU A 133 -7.32 19.30 -11.78
C GLU A 133 -8.46 18.32 -12.02
N LYS A 134 -8.70 17.47 -11.03
CA LYS A 134 -9.82 16.54 -11.02
C LYS A 134 -10.92 17.12 -10.15
N LYS A 135 -12.08 17.37 -10.75
CA LYS A 135 -13.29 17.72 -10.01
C LYS A 135 -13.90 16.43 -9.47
N ASP A 136 -13.95 16.30 -8.15
CA ASP A 136 -14.69 15.22 -7.52
C ASP A 136 -16.17 15.62 -7.42
N SER A 137 -16.96 15.17 -8.39
CA SER A 137 -18.40 15.43 -8.46
C SER A 137 -19.19 14.68 -7.37
N THR A 138 -18.57 13.77 -6.61
CA THR A 138 -19.26 12.99 -5.57
C THR A 138 -19.42 13.77 -4.26
N LYS A 139 -18.62 14.83 -4.04
CA LYS A 139 -18.75 15.72 -2.88
C LYS A 139 -19.57 16.95 -3.26
N LYS A 140 -20.51 17.35 -2.39
CA LYS A 140 -21.23 18.63 -2.49
C LYS A 140 -20.77 19.55 -1.34
N PRO A 141 -20.12 20.69 -1.62
CA PRO A 141 -19.75 21.23 -2.95
C PRO A 141 -18.61 20.43 -3.62
N PRO A 142 -18.53 20.43 -4.96
CA PRO A 142 -17.48 19.71 -5.69
C PRO A 142 -16.11 20.26 -5.31
N VAL A 143 -15.24 19.37 -4.81
CA VAL A 143 -13.87 19.72 -4.42
C VAL A 143 -12.96 19.49 -5.62
N THR A 144 -12.23 20.52 -6.03
CA THR A 144 -11.18 20.40 -7.04
C THR A 144 -9.89 19.95 -6.37
N THR A 145 -9.39 18.77 -6.73
CA THR A 145 -8.12 18.24 -6.21
C THR A 145 -7.10 18.18 -7.34
N LYS A 146 -5.86 18.60 -7.08
CA LYS A 146 -4.74 18.45 -8.01
C LYS A 146 -4.17 17.04 -7.87
N GLU A 147 -4.22 16.26 -8.94
CA GLU A 147 -3.67 14.90 -8.99
C GLU A 147 -2.72 14.76 -10.18
N LYS A 148 -1.71 13.90 -10.05
CA LYS A 148 -0.83 13.57 -11.17
C LYS A 148 -1.60 12.83 -12.26
N LYS A 149 -1.38 13.21 -13.52
CA LYS A 149 -2.01 12.57 -14.68
C LYS A 149 -1.57 11.11 -14.76
N THR A 150 -2.55 10.21 -14.77
CA THR A 150 -2.32 8.77 -14.89
C THR A 150 -2.51 8.35 -16.34
N TYR A 151 -1.53 7.62 -16.87
CA TYR A 151 -1.55 7.03 -18.21
C TYR A 151 -1.71 5.52 -18.09
N TYR A 152 -2.43 4.93 -19.05
CA TYR A 152 -2.68 3.50 -19.10
C TYR A 152 -1.99 2.91 -20.33
N PHE A 153 -1.28 1.81 -20.13
CA PHE A 153 -0.51 1.17 -21.19
C PHE A 153 -0.80 -0.33 -21.26
N GLU A 154 -0.73 -0.86 -22.48
CA GLU A 154 -0.58 -2.29 -22.74
C GLU A 154 0.82 -2.55 -23.28
N TYR A 155 1.47 -3.57 -22.75
CA TYR A 155 2.77 -4.02 -23.19
C TYR A 155 2.74 -5.51 -23.54
N ASN A 156 3.05 -5.84 -24.79
CA ASN A 156 3.11 -7.22 -25.25
C ASN A 156 4.49 -7.81 -24.92
N LEU A 157 4.50 -8.87 -24.11
CA LEU A 157 5.72 -9.51 -23.62
C LEU A 157 6.48 -10.27 -24.72
N LEU A 158 5.80 -10.72 -25.78
CA LEU A 158 6.40 -11.45 -26.89
C LEU A 158 7.04 -10.51 -27.92
N THR A 159 6.35 -9.43 -28.27
CA THR A 159 6.80 -8.48 -29.32
C THR A 159 7.54 -7.27 -28.75
N SER A 160 7.55 -7.09 -27.43
CA SER A 160 8.04 -5.88 -26.76
C SER A 160 7.36 -4.59 -27.22
N ALA A 161 6.13 -4.66 -27.73
CA ALA A 161 5.38 -3.51 -28.21
C ALA A 161 4.60 -2.84 -27.07
N LEU A 162 4.73 -1.51 -26.94
CA LEU A 162 4.01 -0.69 -25.97
C LEU A 162 2.91 0.12 -26.68
N THR A 163 1.70 0.13 -26.13
CA THR A 163 0.55 0.87 -26.68
C THR A 163 -0.12 1.68 -25.58
N GLU A 164 -0.33 2.98 -25.83
CA GLU A 164 -1.07 3.86 -24.92
C GLU A 164 -2.58 3.70 -25.11
N LEU A 165 -3.32 3.56 -24.01
CA LEU A 165 -4.77 3.53 -24.00
C LEU A 165 -5.34 4.92 -23.66
N LYS A 166 -5.49 5.78 -24.68
CA LYS A 166 -5.87 7.19 -24.50
C LYS A 166 -7.27 7.41 -23.93
N GLU A 167 -8.20 6.52 -24.22
CA GLU A 167 -9.62 6.62 -23.82
C GLU A 167 -9.99 5.54 -22.79
N TYR A 168 -9.01 4.97 -22.10
CA TYR A 168 -9.30 3.98 -21.08
C TYR A 168 -9.77 4.63 -19.79
N GLU A 169 -11.04 4.41 -19.46
CA GLU A 169 -11.57 4.67 -18.13
C GLU A 169 -11.48 3.40 -17.30
N LYS A 170 -10.73 3.49 -16.19
CA LYS A 170 -10.65 2.40 -15.22
C LYS A 170 -12.06 2.11 -14.70
N PRO A 171 -12.52 0.86 -14.74
CA PRO A 171 -13.83 0.51 -14.19
C PRO A 171 -13.86 0.89 -12.71
N LYS A 172 -14.98 1.47 -12.26
CA LYS A 172 -15.17 1.82 -10.85
C LYS A 172 -14.84 0.60 -9.99
N THR A 173 -13.91 0.78 -9.06
CA THR A 173 -13.57 -0.26 -8.11
C THR A 173 -14.80 -0.61 -7.28
N ARG A 174 -14.94 -1.90 -6.95
CA ARG A 174 -15.96 -2.33 -6.01
C ARG A 174 -15.81 -1.54 -4.69
N PRO A 175 -16.90 -0.98 -4.15
CA PRO A 175 -16.86 -0.33 -2.85
C PRO A 175 -16.39 -1.30 -1.77
N ILE A 176 -15.58 -0.79 -0.84
CA ILE A 176 -14.95 -1.58 0.22
C ILE A 176 -16.00 -2.18 1.17
N TRP A 177 -17.13 -1.50 1.37
CA TRP A 177 -18.22 -1.94 2.24
C TRP A 177 -18.98 -3.16 1.73
N ALA A 178 -18.98 -3.41 0.41
CA ALA A 178 -19.78 -4.46 -0.19
C ALA A 178 -19.02 -5.77 -0.20
N SER A 179 -19.52 -6.82 0.46
CA SER A 179 -19.00 -8.19 0.38
C SER A 179 -19.85 -9.05 -0.55
N ILE A 180 -19.34 -9.35 -1.76
CA ILE A 180 -20.08 -10.08 -2.79
C ILE A 180 -19.83 -11.59 -2.66
N SER A 181 -20.90 -12.38 -2.69
CA SER A 181 -20.84 -13.85 -2.69
C SER A 181 -20.08 -14.40 -3.91
N PRO A 182 -19.48 -15.61 -3.82
CA PRO A 182 -18.76 -16.21 -4.95
C PRO A 182 -19.62 -16.36 -6.23
N ASP A 183 -20.91 -16.62 -6.08
CA ASP A 183 -21.90 -16.72 -7.17
C ASP A 183 -22.46 -15.36 -7.63
N ARG A 184 -22.03 -14.26 -6.97
CA ARG A 184 -22.39 -12.86 -7.24
C ARG A 184 -23.87 -12.50 -7.09
N LYS A 185 -24.68 -13.36 -6.47
CA LYS A 185 -26.11 -13.09 -6.31
C LYS A 185 -26.43 -12.25 -5.07
N THR A 186 -25.60 -12.35 -4.05
CA THR A 186 -25.85 -11.75 -2.74
C THR A 186 -24.69 -10.86 -2.34
N VAL A 187 -25.02 -9.71 -1.77
CA VAL A 187 -24.06 -8.77 -1.23
C VAL A 187 -24.35 -8.56 0.25
N ILE A 188 -23.37 -8.82 1.10
CA ILE A 188 -23.43 -8.60 2.54
C ILE A 188 -22.67 -7.32 2.87
N PHE A 189 -23.22 -6.49 3.75
CA PHE A 189 -22.61 -5.24 4.17
C PHE A 189 -23.01 -4.90 5.61
N SER A 190 -22.25 -4.01 6.24
CA SER A 190 -22.55 -3.49 7.57
C SER A 190 -23.19 -2.11 7.45
N LYS A 191 -24.30 -1.89 8.17
CA LYS A 191 -24.98 -0.60 8.28
C LYS A 191 -25.55 -0.47 9.69
N ASN A 192 -25.45 0.69 10.31
CA ASN A 192 -26.00 0.97 11.65
C ASN A 192 -25.67 -0.14 12.67
N ASN A 193 -24.38 -0.48 12.78
CA ASN A 193 -23.80 -1.52 13.65
C ASN A 193 -24.26 -2.96 13.38
N ASN A 194 -25.15 -3.22 12.41
CA ASN A 194 -25.71 -4.53 12.12
C ASN A 194 -25.34 -5.00 10.70
N LEU A 195 -25.49 -6.30 10.45
CA LEU A 195 -25.30 -6.89 9.13
C LEU A 195 -26.59 -6.84 8.33
N TYR A 196 -26.44 -6.52 7.05
CA TYR A 196 -27.49 -6.49 6.07
C TYR A 196 -27.06 -7.27 4.83
N TRP A 197 -28.03 -7.74 4.05
CA TRP A 197 -27.80 -8.29 2.73
C TRP A 197 -28.76 -7.72 1.70
N MET A 198 -28.32 -7.68 0.45
CA MET A 198 -29.14 -7.32 -0.71
C MET A 198 -28.81 -8.24 -1.88
N ASP A 199 -29.69 -8.28 -2.88
CA ASP A 199 -29.42 -8.99 -4.13
C ASP A 199 -28.51 -8.17 -5.08
N SER A 200 -28.02 -8.83 -6.12
CA SER A 200 -27.18 -8.19 -7.14
C SER A 200 -27.86 -7.04 -7.88
N ALA A 201 -29.19 -7.03 -8.02
CA ALA A 201 -29.90 -5.98 -8.76
C ALA A 201 -29.94 -4.67 -7.94
N ASN A 202 -30.24 -4.78 -6.66
CA ASN A 202 -30.18 -3.69 -5.69
C ASN A 202 -28.75 -3.17 -5.51
N TYR A 203 -27.76 -4.06 -5.51
CA TYR A 203 -26.35 -3.65 -5.49
C TYR A 203 -25.95 -2.82 -6.72
N VAL A 204 -26.44 -3.15 -7.92
CA VAL A 204 -26.17 -2.34 -9.13
C VAL A 204 -26.78 -0.94 -9.02
N LYS A 205 -27.93 -0.79 -8.33
CA LYS A 205 -28.49 0.52 -8.02
C LYS A 205 -27.62 1.28 -7.01
N ALA A 206 -27.19 0.61 -5.93
CA ALA A 206 -26.31 1.18 -4.92
C ALA A 206 -24.96 1.68 -5.49
N LEU A 207 -24.44 1.05 -6.55
CA LEU A 207 -23.24 1.51 -7.24
C LEU A 207 -23.42 2.83 -8.00
N LYS A 208 -24.67 3.18 -8.35
CA LYS A 208 -25.00 4.46 -9.01
C LYS A 208 -25.34 5.53 -7.98
N ASN A 209 -26.17 5.18 -6.99
CA ASN A 209 -26.57 6.02 -5.88
C ASN A 209 -26.89 5.11 -4.69
N ASP A 210 -26.13 5.24 -3.61
CA ASP A 210 -26.27 4.47 -2.37
C ASP A 210 -27.44 4.95 -1.51
N GLU A 211 -27.94 6.16 -1.74
CA GLU A 211 -29.13 6.72 -1.07
C GLU A 211 -30.44 6.48 -1.84
N ASP A 212 -30.44 5.62 -2.86
CA ASP A 212 -31.64 5.31 -3.65
C ASP A 212 -32.68 4.55 -2.80
N SER A 213 -33.86 5.17 -2.62
CA SER A 213 -34.96 4.62 -1.82
C SER A 213 -35.58 3.34 -2.40
N THR A 214 -35.25 2.98 -3.64
CA THR A 214 -35.70 1.73 -4.27
C THR A 214 -34.80 0.54 -3.98
N ILE A 215 -33.74 0.72 -3.19
CA ILE A 215 -32.84 -0.34 -2.73
C ILE A 215 -33.52 -1.10 -1.60
N VAL A 216 -33.72 -2.41 -1.82
CA VAL A 216 -34.23 -3.31 -0.78
C VAL A 216 -33.06 -3.95 -0.06
N GLU A 217 -32.96 -3.66 1.24
CA GLU A 217 -31.96 -4.21 2.16
C GLU A 217 -32.65 -5.12 3.18
N ASN A 218 -32.04 -6.26 3.49
CA ASN A 218 -32.57 -7.23 4.44
C ASN A 218 -31.63 -7.35 5.64
N LYS A 219 -32.15 -7.12 6.84
CA LYS A 219 -31.37 -7.16 8.09
C LYS A 219 -31.08 -8.61 8.50
N LEU A 220 -29.83 -8.91 8.87
CA LEU A 220 -29.37 -10.23 9.36
C LEU A 220 -29.23 -10.27 10.88
N THR A 221 -28.65 -9.23 11.47
CA THR A 221 -28.39 -9.15 12.92
C THR A 221 -29.12 -7.97 13.52
N THR A 222 -29.46 -8.04 14.81
CA THR A 222 -30.21 -6.98 15.54
C THR A 222 -29.55 -6.53 16.83
N ASP A 223 -28.52 -7.24 17.27
CA ASP A 223 -27.78 -7.10 18.52
C ASP A 223 -26.54 -6.20 18.40
N GLY A 224 -26.26 -5.66 17.20
CA GLY A 224 -25.14 -4.75 16.99
C GLY A 224 -25.36 -3.41 17.69
N VAL A 225 -24.43 -3.03 18.56
CA VAL A 225 -24.45 -1.77 19.33
C VAL A 225 -23.13 -1.00 19.15
N ASP A 226 -23.12 0.25 19.59
CA ASP A 226 -21.91 1.07 19.58
C ASP A 226 -20.77 0.37 20.34
N TYR A 227 -19.56 0.38 19.76
CA TYR A 227 -18.35 -0.33 20.23
C TYR A 227 -18.42 -1.87 20.16
N TYR A 228 -19.57 -2.44 19.79
CA TYR A 228 -19.76 -3.87 19.53
C TYR A 228 -20.51 -4.03 18.19
N SER A 229 -19.99 -3.39 17.15
CA SER A 229 -20.57 -3.41 15.82
C SER A 229 -20.11 -4.62 15.01
N PHE A 230 -20.98 -5.12 14.14
CA PHE A 230 -20.61 -6.13 13.14
C PHE A 230 -19.82 -5.56 11.94
N GLY A 231 -19.69 -4.24 11.85
CA GLY A 231 -18.87 -3.54 10.86
C GLY A 231 -17.57 -3.02 11.46
N GLY A 232 -16.56 -2.80 10.62
CA GLY A 232 -15.28 -2.21 11.03
C GLY A 232 -15.40 -0.72 11.41
N GLU A 233 -14.46 -0.24 12.24
CA GLU A 233 -14.42 1.10 12.86
C GLU A 233 -14.51 2.31 11.89
N GLY A 234 -14.48 2.10 10.58
CA GLY A 234 -14.52 3.16 9.56
C GLY A 234 -15.91 3.51 8.99
N PHE A 235 -17.00 2.86 9.45
CA PHE A 235 -18.36 3.07 8.95
C PHE A 235 -19.39 3.36 10.06
N GLY A 236 -18.93 3.84 11.21
CA GLY A 236 -19.79 4.37 12.27
C GLY A 236 -19.87 5.89 12.20
N ASP A 237 -21.01 6.46 12.60
CA ASP A 237 -21.14 7.91 12.78
C ASP A 237 -20.05 8.40 13.74
N THR A 238 -19.26 9.38 13.30
CA THR A 238 -18.35 10.08 14.22
C THR A 238 -19.19 10.85 15.25
N THR A 239 -18.59 11.24 16.38
CA THR A 239 -19.28 12.06 17.39
C THR A 239 -19.95 13.30 16.76
N VAL A 240 -19.36 13.84 15.68
CA VAL A 240 -19.87 14.99 14.92
C VAL A 240 -21.10 14.63 14.07
N ASP A 241 -21.12 13.44 13.46
CA ASP A 241 -22.27 12.95 12.68
C ASP A 241 -23.47 12.66 13.58
N LYS A 242 -23.21 12.11 14.78
CA LYS A 242 -24.23 11.88 15.82
C LYS A 242 -24.85 13.18 16.35
N GLU A 243 -24.08 14.27 16.42
CA GLU A 243 -24.60 15.58 16.82
C GLU A 243 -25.46 16.24 15.73
N LYS A 244 -25.10 16.07 14.46
CA LYS A 244 -25.91 16.58 13.33
C LYS A 244 -27.25 15.86 13.18
N ASN A 245 -27.29 14.55 13.44
CA ASN A 245 -28.50 13.74 13.32
C ASN A 245 -29.48 13.86 14.50
N LYS A 246 -29.17 14.68 15.51
CA LYS A 246 -30.03 14.93 16.69
C LYS A 246 -31.06 16.05 16.51
N ASN A 247 -31.06 16.75 15.38
CA ASN A 247 -32.02 17.81 15.06
C ASN A 247 -33.04 17.37 14.01
#